data_AF-E9DD64-F1
#
_entry.id   AF-E9DD64-F1
#
_cell.length_a   1.000
_cell.length_b   1.000
_cell.length_c   1.000
_cell.angle_alpha   90.00
_cell.angle_beta   90.00
_cell.angle_gamma   90.00
#
_symmetry.space_group_name_H-M   'P 1'
#
loop_
_entity.id
_entity.type
_entity.pdbx_description
1 polymer ?
#
loop_
_entity_poly.entity_id
_entity_poly.type
_entity_poly.pdbx_seq_one_letter_code
_entity_poly.pdbx_strand_id
1 'polypeptide(L)'
;MIQAAHVGVGISGVEGLQAARSADVSIAQFRFLRKLLLVHGAWSYQRISKVILYSFYKNIALYMTQFWYSFQNSFSGQVIYESWTLSFYNVFFTVLPPFAMGIFDQFISARLLDRYPQLYQLGQKGVFFKMHSFFSWVGNGFYHSLIAYFLSQAIFLYDLPTKDGTVAGHWVWGTALYTAVLATVLGKAALVTNIWTKYTVLAIPGSFLIWMGFIPAYAYAAPNIGAGFSTEYQGIIPHLFPLPTFWLMAIVLPAICLLRDFAWKYAKRMYYPQSYHHVQEIQKYNVQDYRPRMEQFQKAIRKVRQVQRMRKQRGYAFSQADEGGQMRVVNAYDTTRGRGQYGEMASSRPMI
;
A
#
# COMPACT_ATOMS: atom_id res chain seq x y z
N MET A 1 15.70 -1.88 25.67
CA MET A 1 14.74 -2.87 25.13
C MET A 1 13.88 -2.27 24.02
N ILE A 2 13.02 -1.28 24.31
CA ILE A 2 12.08 -0.71 23.32
C ILE A 2 12.82 -0.09 22.12
N GLN A 3 13.82 0.76 22.37
CA GLN A 3 14.64 1.39 21.31
C GLN A 3 15.54 0.41 20.54
N ALA A 4 15.78 -0.78 21.07
CA ALA A 4 16.61 -1.80 20.43
C ALA A 4 15.78 -2.75 19.53
N ALA A 5 14.45 -2.70 19.62
CA ALA A 5 13.56 -3.50 18.78
C ALA A 5 13.30 -2.80 17.44
N HIS A 6 12.97 -3.57 16.40
CA HIS A 6 12.60 -3.00 15.09
C HIS A 6 11.36 -2.10 15.15
N VAL A 7 10.43 -2.41 16.06
CA VAL A 7 9.25 -1.58 16.36
C VAL A 7 9.03 -1.63 17.87
N GLY A 8 9.25 -0.51 18.53
CA GLY A 8 9.03 -0.33 19.96
C GLY A 8 7.57 0.00 20.27
N VAL A 9 6.89 -0.84 21.06
CA VAL A 9 5.52 -0.55 21.54
C VAL A 9 5.54 -0.25 23.04
N GLY A 10 5.11 0.95 23.40
CA GLY A 10 5.02 1.42 24.78
C GLY A 10 3.60 1.36 25.31
N ILE A 11 3.44 1.02 26.60
CA ILE A 11 2.13 1.04 27.26
C ILE A 11 2.03 2.31 28.10
N SER A 12 1.02 3.14 27.84
CA SER A 12 0.74 4.34 28.60
C SER A 12 0.14 3.96 29.97
N GLY A 13 0.97 3.94 31.01
CA GLY A 13 0.54 3.69 32.39
C GLY A 13 -0.03 4.94 33.07
N VAL A 14 -0.62 4.74 34.26
CA VAL A 14 -1.19 5.81 35.10
C VAL A 14 -0.10 6.60 35.83
N GLU A 15 1.01 5.93 36.21
CA GLU A 15 2.09 6.52 37.02
C GLU A 15 3.41 6.68 36.25
N GLY A 16 3.62 5.88 35.19
CA GLY A 16 4.86 5.87 34.40
C GLY A 16 4.60 5.98 32.90
N LEU A 17 5.07 7.08 32.28
CA LEU A 17 4.92 7.36 30.85
C LEU A 17 6.24 7.29 30.06
N GLN A 18 7.37 7.04 30.72
CA GLN A 18 8.69 7.10 30.10
C GLN A 18 8.86 6.10 28.95
N ALA A 19 8.39 4.87 29.15
CA ALA A 19 8.40 3.83 28.11
C ALA A 19 7.45 4.16 26.94
N ALA A 20 6.32 4.80 27.20
CA ALA A 20 5.35 5.20 26.17
C ALA A 20 5.85 6.37 25.31
N ARG A 21 6.57 7.32 25.91
CA ARG A 21 7.13 8.49 25.21
C ARG A 21 8.34 8.15 24.35
N SER A 22 9.07 7.09 24.70
CA SER A 22 10.27 6.62 23.99
C SER A 22 9.98 5.49 23.00
N ALA A 23 8.70 5.18 22.73
CA ALA A 23 8.26 4.12 21.83
C ALA A 23 7.78 4.68 20.48
N ASP A 24 7.88 3.88 19.42
CA ASP A 24 7.37 4.22 18.08
C ASP A 24 5.84 4.27 18.05
N VAL A 25 5.20 3.35 18.81
CA VAL A 25 3.75 3.30 18.98
C VAL A 25 3.40 3.20 20.46
N SER A 26 2.54 4.10 20.93
CA SER A 26 1.99 4.07 22.28
C SER A 26 0.58 3.49 22.28
N ILE A 27 0.32 2.50 23.13
CA ILE A 27 -1.01 1.91 23.35
C ILE A 27 -1.41 2.05 24.83
N ALA A 28 -2.72 2.18 25.10
CA ALA A 28 -3.18 2.29 26.49
C ALA A 28 -3.14 0.95 27.25
N GLN A 29 -3.39 -0.17 26.57
CA GLN A 29 -3.48 -1.50 27.19
C GLN A 29 -2.93 -2.57 26.26
N PHE A 30 -2.32 -3.62 26.83
CA PHE A 30 -1.72 -4.71 26.06
C PHE A 30 -2.71 -5.42 25.12
N ARG A 31 -4.01 -5.49 25.46
CA ARG A 31 -5.03 -6.10 24.60
C ARG A 31 -5.14 -5.44 23.21
N PHE A 32 -4.77 -4.16 23.08
CA PHE A 32 -4.81 -3.46 21.80
C PHE A 32 -3.67 -3.88 20.84
N LEU A 33 -2.61 -4.49 21.37
CA LEU A 33 -1.51 -5.03 20.56
C LEU A 33 -2.01 -6.06 19.55
N ARG A 34 -3.01 -6.88 19.93
CA ARG A 34 -3.62 -7.87 19.04
C ARG A 34 -4.18 -7.24 17.77
N LYS A 35 -5.02 -6.21 17.90
CA LYS A 35 -5.63 -5.52 16.76
C LYS A 35 -4.63 -4.64 16.01
N LEU A 36 -3.66 -4.06 16.71
CA LEU A 36 -2.58 -3.29 16.09
C LEU A 36 -1.76 -4.18 15.14
N LEU A 37 -1.32 -5.36 15.58
CA LEU A 37 -0.51 -6.26 14.76
C LEU A 37 -1.35 -6.96 13.69
N LEU A 38 -2.40 -7.69 14.09
CA LEU A 38 -3.12 -8.60 13.18
C LEU A 38 -3.92 -7.86 12.10
N VAL A 39 -4.44 -6.67 12.42
CA VAL A 39 -5.24 -5.88 11.46
C VAL A 39 -4.39 -4.79 10.82
N HIS A 40 -3.88 -3.84 11.62
CA HIS A 40 -3.20 -2.67 11.06
C HIS A 40 -1.83 -3.05 10.48
N GLY A 41 -1.08 -3.94 11.14
CA GLY A 41 0.19 -4.45 10.61
C GLY A 41 0.02 -5.23 9.31
N ALA A 42 -0.96 -6.14 9.24
CA ALA A 42 -1.24 -6.90 8.02
C ALA A 42 -1.69 -5.99 6.85
N TRP A 43 -2.57 -5.03 7.12
CA TRP A 43 -2.96 -4.03 6.11
C TRP A 43 -1.80 -3.16 5.67
N SER A 44 -1.02 -2.62 6.61
CA SER A 44 0.13 -1.75 6.30
C SER A 44 1.13 -2.47 5.40
N TYR A 45 1.54 -3.69 5.77
CA TYR A 45 2.48 -4.48 4.98
C TYR A 45 1.95 -4.78 3.57
N GLN A 46 0.69 -5.20 3.44
CA GLN A 46 0.12 -5.57 2.15
C GLN A 46 -0.11 -4.35 1.23
N ARG A 47 -0.56 -3.22 1.79
CA ARG A 47 -0.75 -1.96 1.06
C ARG A 47 0.57 -1.38 0.59
N ILE A 48 1.56 -1.25 1.49
CA ILE A 48 2.86 -0.67 1.11
C ILE A 48 3.56 -1.52 0.06
N SER A 49 3.46 -2.85 0.16
CA SER A 49 3.98 -3.77 -0.86
C SER A 49 3.37 -3.51 -2.24
N LYS A 50 2.05 -3.34 -2.31
CA LYS A 50 1.36 -3.00 -3.57
C LYS A 50 1.80 -1.63 -4.11
N VAL A 51 1.88 -0.63 -3.23
CA VAL A 51 2.26 0.74 -3.61
C VAL A 51 3.66 0.77 -4.19
N ILE A 52 4.63 0.11 -3.56
CA ILE A 52 6.00 0.04 -4.04
C ILE A 52 6.04 -0.65 -5.41
N LEU A 53 5.46 -1.85 -5.52
CA LEU A 53 5.47 -2.62 -6.77
C LEU A 53 4.79 -1.89 -7.93
N TYR A 54 3.64 -1.26 -7.67
CA TYR A 54 2.93 -0.45 -8.66
C TYR A 54 3.71 0.81 -9.07
N SER A 55 4.38 1.47 -8.13
CA SER A 55 5.21 2.66 -8.41
C SER A 55 6.43 2.34 -9.28
N PHE A 56 7.05 1.18 -9.13
CA PHE A 56 8.08 0.73 -10.07
C PHE A 56 7.49 0.44 -11.45
N TYR A 57 6.41 -0.35 -11.50
CA TYR A 57 5.75 -0.71 -12.75
C TYR A 57 5.29 0.51 -13.56
N LYS A 58 4.65 1.51 -12.94
CA LYS A 58 4.12 2.68 -13.66
C LYS A 58 5.22 3.49 -14.33
N ASN A 59 6.35 3.68 -13.64
CA ASN A 59 7.49 4.40 -14.18
C ASN A 59 8.11 3.64 -15.34
N ILE A 60 8.32 2.32 -15.19
CA ILE A 60 8.87 1.50 -16.27
C ILE A 60 7.93 1.51 -17.48
N ALA A 61 6.62 1.37 -17.28
CA ALA A 61 5.64 1.36 -18.36
C ALA A 61 5.68 2.63 -19.23
N LEU A 62 5.91 3.81 -18.63
CA LEU A 62 6.07 5.06 -19.37
C LEU A 62 7.49 5.23 -19.92
N TYR A 63 8.51 5.28 -19.06
CA TYR A 63 9.85 5.69 -19.49
C TYR A 63 10.52 4.68 -20.42
N MET A 64 10.16 3.39 -20.35
CA MET A 64 10.71 2.38 -21.26
C MET A 64 10.23 2.58 -22.70
N THR A 65 9.15 3.33 -22.95
CA THR A 65 8.78 3.72 -24.32
C THR A 65 9.85 4.58 -25.00
N GLN A 66 10.57 5.41 -24.23
CA GLN A 66 11.71 6.21 -24.72
C GLN A 66 12.89 5.32 -25.11
N PHE A 67 13.12 4.25 -24.35
CA PHE A 67 14.14 3.26 -24.68
C PHE A 67 13.83 2.59 -26.02
N TRP A 68 12.58 2.17 -26.25
CA TRP A 68 12.18 1.61 -27.55
C TRP A 68 12.31 2.62 -28.69
N TYR A 69 11.96 3.89 -28.44
CA TYR A 69 12.14 4.96 -29.41
C TYR A 69 13.60 5.24 -29.78
N SER A 70 14.55 4.91 -28.91
CA SER A 70 15.98 5.10 -29.18
C SER A 70 16.46 4.29 -30.40
N PHE A 71 15.82 3.15 -30.67
CA PHE A 71 16.10 2.35 -31.87
C PHE A 71 15.59 3.01 -33.16
N GLN A 72 14.52 3.80 -33.08
CA GLN A 72 13.94 4.51 -34.22
C GLN A 72 14.64 5.85 -34.49
N ASN A 73 15.10 6.54 -33.43
CA ASN A 73 15.72 7.86 -33.54
C ASN A 73 17.25 7.83 -33.72
N SER A 74 17.81 6.68 -34.14
CA SER A 74 19.25 6.46 -34.32
C SER A 74 20.08 6.77 -33.06
N PHE A 75 19.53 6.47 -31.87
CA PHE A 75 20.14 6.72 -30.56
C PHE A 75 20.50 8.20 -30.31
N SER A 76 19.81 9.13 -30.95
CA SER A 76 20.04 10.58 -30.80
C SER A 76 19.64 11.15 -29.44
N GLY A 77 18.84 10.41 -28.66
CA GLY A 77 18.32 10.86 -27.37
C GLY A 77 17.07 11.76 -27.48
N GLN A 78 16.44 11.86 -28.66
CA GLN A 78 15.19 12.60 -28.84
C GLN A 78 14.09 12.02 -27.95
N VAL A 79 13.35 12.90 -27.29
CA VAL A 79 12.28 12.57 -26.33
C VAL A 79 10.93 12.50 -27.07
N ILE A 80 10.13 11.45 -26.83
CA ILE A 80 8.78 11.31 -27.40
C ILE A 80 7.80 12.34 -26.83
N TYR A 81 7.87 12.54 -25.51
CA TYR A 81 6.93 13.36 -24.75
C TYR A 81 7.51 14.74 -24.48
N GLU A 82 6.64 15.73 -24.32
CA GLU A 82 7.04 17.05 -23.89
C GLU A 82 7.59 17.02 -22.44
N SER A 83 8.61 17.84 -22.19
CA SER A 83 9.46 17.80 -20.99
C SER A 83 8.70 17.96 -19.68
N TRP A 84 7.75 18.90 -19.61
CA TRP A 84 6.95 19.12 -18.40
C TRP A 84 5.87 18.06 -18.22
N THR A 85 5.28 17.60 -19.32
CA THR A 85 4.31 16.49 -19.33
C THR A 85 4.90 15.21 -18.75
N LEU A 86 6.19 14.95 -19.02
CA LEU A 86 6.94 13.87 -18.37
C LEU A 86 7.06 14.07 -16.87
N SER A 87 7.35 15.29 -16.42
CA SER A 87 7.48 15.62 -15.01
C SER A 87 6.15 15.50 -14.27
N PHE A 88 5.06 15.96 -14.89
CA PHE A 88 3.71 15.90 -14.33
C PHE A 88 3.13 14.49 -14.23
N TYR A 89 3.67 13.53 -14.98
CA TYR A 89 3.24 12.13 -14.91
C TYR A 89 3.22 11.61 -13.48
N ASN A 90 4.34 11.79 -12.77
CA ASN A 90 4.50 11.27 -11.42
C ASN A 90 3.81 12.12 -10.36
N VAL A 91 3.74 13.44 -10.59
CA VAL A 91 3.29 14.43 -9.60
C VAL A 91 1.78 14.61 -9.61
N PHE A 92 1.15 14.71 -10.78
CA PHE A 92 -0.28 15.03 -10.88
C PHE A 92 -1.11 13.83 -11.34
N PHE A 93 -0.69 13.15 -12.42
CA PHE A 93 -1.57 12.18 -13.08
C PHE A 93 -1.51 10.77 -12.49
N THR A 94 -0.43 10.39 -11.81
CA THR A 94 -0.28 9.04 -11.26
C THR A 94 0.08 8.96 -9.78
N VAL A 95 0.03 10.08 -9.04
CA VAL A 95 0.27 10.09 -7.58
C VAL A 95 -0.94 9.58 -6.77
N LEU A 96 -2.15 9.87 -7.25
CA LEU A 96 -3.38 9.56 -6.52
C LEU A 96 -3.66 8.05 -6.44
N PRO A 97 -3.49 7.23 -7.49
CA PRO A 97 -3.75 5.79 -7.40
C PRO A 97 -2.90 5.05 -6.36
N PRO A 98 -1.55 5.22 -6.31
CA PRO A 98 -0.73 4.67 -5.24
C PRO A 98 -1.19 5.11 -3.85
N PHE A 99 -1.54 6.39 -3.68
CA PHE A 99 -2.01 6.91 -2.40
C PHE A 99 -3.34 6.26 -1.97
N ALA A 100 -4.29 6.18 -2.89
CA ALA A 100 -5.59 5.56 -2.64
C ALA A 100 -5.47 4.06 -2.32
N MET A 101 -4.61 3.33 -3.05
CA MET A 101 -4.30 1.92 -2.74
C MET A 101 -3.56 1.77 -1.41
N GLY A 102 -2.65 2.68 -1.10
CA GLY A 102 -1.83 2.67 0.12
C GLY A 102 -2.60 2.90 1.41
N ILE A 103 -3.74 3.60 1.34
CA ILE A 103 -4.52 4.01 2.52
C ILE A 103 -5.86 3.30 2.59
N PHE A 104 -6.61 3.26 1.48
CA PHE A 104 -8.02 2.86 1.50
C PHE A 104 -8.25 1.41 1.06
N ASP A 105 -7.30 0.76 0.37
CA ASP A 105 -7.50 -0.63 -0.09
C ASP A 105 -7.47 -1.61 1.09
N GLN A 106 -8.50 -2.43 1.25
CA GLN A 106 -8.53 -3.49 2.27
C GLN A 106 -8.69 -4.82 1.56
N PHE A 107 -7.65 -5.66 1.62
CA PHE A 107 -7.74 -6.98 0.98
C PHE A 107 -8.63 -7.96 1.75
N ILE A 108 -8.69 -7.86 3.08
CA ILE A 108 -9.57 -8.61 3.97
C ILE A 108 -10.09 -7.66 5.05
N SER A 109 -11.35 -7.82 5.46
CA SER A 109 -11.95 -7.03 6.54
C SER A 109 -11.27 -7.24 7.89
N ALA A 110 -11.29 -6.20 8.74
CA ALA A 110 -10.68 -6.24 10.07
C ALA A 110 -11.21 -7.41 10.93
N ARG A 111 -12.52 -7.70 10.82
CA ARG A 111 -13.17 -8.79 11.56
C ARG A 111 -12.58 -10.15 11.21
N LEU A 112 -12.30 -10.42 9.92
CA LEU A 112 -11.78 -11.71 9.49
C LEU A 112 -10.28 -11.85 9.76
N LEU A 113 -9.51 -10.76 9.67
CA LEU A 113 -8.10 -10.76 10.09
C LEU A 113 -7.96 -11.06 11.59
N ASP A 114 -8.84 -10.53 12.43
CA ASP A 114 -8.83 -10.81 13.87
C ASP A 114 -9.39 -12.21 14.21
N ARG A 115 -10.31 -12.73 13.38
CA ARG A 115 -10.87 -14.09 13.52
C ARG A 115 -9.86 -15.17 13.12
N TYR A 116 -9.07 -14.95 12.06
CA TYR A 116 -8.09 -15.88 11.52
C TYR A 116 -6.65 -15.35 11.68
N PRO A 117 -6.07 -15.44 12.89
CA PRO A 117 -4.71 -14.96 13.13
C PRO A 117 -3.65 -15.68 12.30
N GLN A 118 -3.95 -16.87 11.75
CA GLN A 118 -3.02 -17.59 10.87
C GLN A 118 -2.65 -16.79 9.61
N LEU A 119 -3.53 -15.91 9.15
CA LEU A 119 -3.27 -15.04 7.98
C LEU A 119 -2.09 -14.10 8.20
N TYR A 120 -1.75 -13.78 9.46
CA TYR A 120 -0.60 -12.93 9.77
C TYR A 120 0.73 -13.56 9.34
N GLN A 121 0.79 -14.90 9.24
CA GLN A 121 1.97 -15.61 8.74
C GLN A 121 2.30 -15.26 7.29
N LEU A 122 1.34 -14.78 6.49
CA LEU A 122 1.58 -14.31 5.13
C LEU A 122 2.52 -13.09 5.12
N GLY A 123 2.37 -12.22 6.12
CA GLY A 123 3.26 -11.07 6.32
C GLY A 123 4.65 -11.51 6.77
N GLN A 124 4.72 -12.40 7.75
CA GLN A 124 6.00 -12.91 8.29
C GLN A 124 6.84 -13.65 7.24
N LYS A 125 6.19 -14.41 6.34
CA LYS A 125 6.86 -15.12 5.24
C LYS A 125 7.19 -14.21 4.03
N GLY A 126 6.89 -12.92 4.13
CA GLY A 126 7.16 -11.96 3.07
C GLY A 126 6.40 -12.23 1.76
N VAL A 127 5.19 -12.80 1.81
CA VAL A 127 4.52 -13.31 0.60
C VAL A 127 4.18 -12.20 -0.40
N PHE A 128 3.83 -11.01 0.09
CA PHE A 128 3.40 -9.89 -0.76
C PHE A 128 4.57 -9.13 -1.41
N PHE A 129 5.76 -9.16 -0.80
CA PHE A 129 6.95 -8.48 -1.30
C PHE A 129 8.16 -9.43 -1.29
N LYS A 130 8.37 -10.10 -2.42
CA LYS A 130 9.55 -10.92 -2.73
C LYS A 130 10.27 -10.35 -3.95
N MET A 131 11.57 -10.61 -4.07
CA MET A 131 12.35 -10.21 -5.25
C MET A 131 11.78 -10.79 -6.55
N HIS A 132 11.30 -12.04 -6.53
CA HIS A 132 10.59 -12.60 -7.68
C HIS A 132 9.35 -11.79 -8.08
N SER A 133 8.54 -11.36 -7.10
CA SER A 133 7.38 -10.50 -7.36
C SER A 133 7.83 -9.18 -7.97
N PHE A 134 8.87 -8.55 -7.41
CA PHE A 134 9.44 -7.31 -7.95
C PHE A 134 9.81 -7.43 -9.43
N PHE A 135 10.63 -8.42 -9.80
CA PHE A 135 11.00 -8.63 -11.20
C PHE A 135 9.81 -8.99 -12.09
N SER A 136 8.79 -9.67 -11.57
CA SER A 136 7.54 -9.92 -12.31
C SER A 136 6.80 -8.61 -12.65
N TRP A 137 6.79 -7.62 -11.74
CA TRP A 137 6.21 -6.30 -11.99
C TRP A 137 7.05 -5.46 -12.94
N VAL A 138 8.38 -5.52 -12.82
CA VAL A 138 9.32 -4.90 -13.76
C VAL A 138 9.11 -5.46 -15.17
N GLY A 139 9.13 -6.79 -15.33
CA GLY A 139 8.87 -7.45 -16.61
C GLY A 139 7.49 -7.13 -17.18
N ASN A 140 6.47 -6.92 -16.32
CA ASN A 140 5.17 -6.44 -16.78
C ASN A 140 5.22 -5.01 -17.33
N GLY A 141 6.01 -4.13 -16.71
CA GLY A 141 6.24 -2.77 -17.20
C GLY A 141 6.92 -2.77 -18.58
N PHE A 142 7.95 -3.60 -18.74
CA PHE A 142 8.59 -3.83 -20.04
C PHE A 142 7.58 -4.31 -21.08
N TYR A 143 6.80 -5.36 -20.77
CA TYR A 143 5.78 -5.91 -21.66
C TYR A 143 4.74 -4.86 -22.11
N HIS A 144 4.19 -4.08 -21.18
CA HIS A 144 3.24 -3.02 -21.53
C HIS A 144 3.86 -1.89 -22.34
N SER A 145 5.07 -1.46 -21.99
CA SER A 145 5.78 -0.41 -22.75
C SER A 145 6.10 -0.86 -24.18
N LEU A 146 6.46 -2.13 -24.36
CA LEU A 146 6.78 -2.73 -25.65
C LEU A 146 5.53 -2.72 -26.54
N ILE A 147 4.42 -3.27 -26.05
CA ILE A 147 3.16 -3.29 -26.79
C ILE A 147 2.67 -1.87 -27.08
N ALA A 148 2.70 -0.98 -26.08
CA ALA A 148 2.24 0.39 -26.25
C ALA A 148 3.04 1.12 -27.32
N TYR A 149 4.37 0.97 -27.33
CA TYR A 149 5.24 1.61 -28.33
C TYR A 149 5.07 1.01 -29.73
N PHE A 150 5.17 -0.32 -29.89
CA PHE A 150 5.11 -0.93 -31.21
C PHE A 150 3.73 -0.79 -31.86
N LEU A 151 2.64 -0.93 -31.09
CA LEU A 151 1.31 -0.71 -31.62
C LEU A 151 1.04 0.77 -31.91
N SER A 152 1.52 1.70 -31.08
CA SER A 152 1.36 3.12 -31.39
C SER A 152 2.10 3.51 -32.67
N GLN A 153 3.31 2.98 -32.85
CA GLN A 153 4.11 3.25 -34.04
C GLN A 153 3.50 2.61 -35.29
N ALA A 154 2.89 1.43 -35.17
CA ALA A 154 2.15 0.82 -36.27
C ALA A 154 0.91 1.64 -36.65
N ILE A 155 0.20 2.24 -35.67
CA ILE A 155 -0.96 3.11 -35.93
C ILE A 155 -0.52 4.42 -36.60
N PHE A 156 0.60 5.00 -36.18
CA PHE A 156 1.15 6.26 -36.70
C PHE A 156 2.20 6.06 -37.80
N LEU A 157 2.13 4.93 -38.51
CA LEU A 157 3.04 4.66 -39.62
C LEU A 157 2.94 5.77 -40.68
N TYR A 158 4.08 6.26 -41.17
CA TYR A 158 4.17 7.39 -42.11
C TYR A 158 3.53 8.70 -41.58
N ASP A 159 3.68 8.97 -40.27
CA ASP A 159 3.19 10.17 -39.58
C ASP A 159 1.67 10.39 -39.67
N LEU A 160 0.92 9.33 -39.95
CA LEU A 160 -0.54 9.30 -40.06
C LEU A 160 -1.11 10.45 -40.93
N PRO A 161 -1.25 10.24 -42.25
CA PRO A 161 -1.86 11.22 -43.14
C PRO A 161 -3.30 11.54 -42.72
N THR A 162 -3.57 12.81 -42.43
CA THR A 162 -4.88 13.31 -42.03
C THR A 162 -5.71 13.66 -43.27
N LYS A 163 -7.04 13.70 -43.12
CA LYS A 163 -7.98 14.01 -44.22
C LYS A 163 -7.72 15.35 -44.90
N ASP A 164 -7.12 16.28 -44.18
CA ASP A 164 -6.80 17.63 -44.65
C ASP A 164 -5.46 17.69 -45.43
N GLY A 165 -4.84 16.55 -45.70
CA GLY A 165 -3.56 16.45 -46.42
C GLY A 165 -2.33 16.76 -45.55
N THR A 166 -2.52 17.06 -44.26
CA THR A 166 -1.46 17.27 -43.27
C THR A 166 -1.06 15.95 -42.58
N VAL A 167 0.12 15.92 -41.98
CA VAL A 167 0.58 14.81 -41.14
C VAL A 167 0.35 15.15 -39.66
N ALA A 168 0.15 14.14 -38.81
CA ALA A 168 -0.07 14.35 -37.38
C ALA A 168 1.17 14.94 -36.68
N GLY A 169 2.35 14.44 -37.05
CA GLY A 169 3.63 14.88 -36.49
C GLY A 169 3.98 14.29 -35.12
N HIS A 170 5.22 14.53 -34.71
CA HIS A 170 5.87 13.92 -33.53
C HIS A 170 5.10 14.13 -32.23
N TRP A 171 4.75 15.38 -31.93
CA TRP A 171 4.11 15.74 -30.65
C TRP A 171 2.69 15.20 -30.53
N VAL A 172 1.93 15.14 -31.62
CA VAL A 172 0.57 14.54 -31.63
C VAL A 172 0.66 13.04 -31.31
N TRP A 173 1.59 12.33 -31.94
CA TRP A 173 1.84 10.92 -31.62
C TRP A 173 2.29 10.73 -30.18
N GLY A 174 3.23 11.57 -29.70
CA GLY A 174 3.73 11.52 -28.33
C GLY A 174 2.62 11.72 -27.29
N THR A 175 1.75 12.70 -27.48
CA THR A 175 0.60 12.94 -26.58
C THR A 175 -0.45 11.83 -26.66
N ALA A 176 -0.68 11.24 -27.84
CA ALA A 176 -1.57 10.09 -28.01
C ALA A 176 -1.03 8.84 -27.27
N LEU A 177 0.25 8.54 -27.45
CA LEU A 177 0.94 7.45 -26.75
C LEU A 177 0.93 7.67 -25.23
N TYR A 178 1.21 8.89 -24.77
CA TYR A 178 1.17 9.22 -23.35
C TYR A 178 -0.21 8.95 -22.75
N THR A 179 -1.27 9.38 -23.44
CA THR A 179 -2.66 9.17 -23.01
C THR A 179 -3.01 7.69 -22.91
N ALA A 180 -2.60 6.89 -23.90
CA ALA A 180 -2.80 5.44 -23.90
C ALA A 180 -2.00 4.74 -22.79
N VAL A 181 -0.74 5.12 -22.55
CA VAL A 181 0.07 4.56 -21.46
C VAL A 181 -0.50 4.95 -20.10
N LEU A 182 -0.94 6.19 -19.93
CA LEU A 182 -1.61 6.65 -18.71
C LEU A 182 -2.87 5.83 -18.43
N ALA A 183 -3.74 5.66 -19.44
CA ALA A 183 -4.92 4.82 -19.33
C ALA A 183 -4.57 3.35 -18.98
N THR A 184 -3.51 2.80 -19.58
CA THR A 184 -3.02 1.44 -19.28
C THR A 184 -2.57 1.32 -17.82
N VAL A 185 -1.81 2.29 -17.32
CA VAL A 185 -1.30 2.29 -15.94
C VAL A 185 -2.44 2.47 -14.93
N LEU A 186 -3.38 3.38 -15.18
CA LEU A 186 -4.56 3.57 -14.35
C LEU A 186 -5.49 2.33 -14.38
N GLY A 187 -5.66 1.72 -15.55
CA GLY A 187 -6.38 0.44 -15.69
C GLY A 187 -5.69 -0.69 -14.93
N LYS A 188 -4.35 -0.73 -14.90
CA LYS A 188 -3.62 -1.66 -14.04
C LYS A 188 -3.89 -1.41 -12.56
N ALA A 189 -3.93 -0.16 -12.11
CA ALA A 189 -4.31 0.16 -10.72
C ALA A 189 -5.73 -0.34 -10.42
N ALA A 190 -6.69 -0.12 -11.32
CA ALA A 190 -8.05 -0.62 -11.22
C ALA A 190 -8.09 -2.15 -11.07
N LEU A 191 -7.26 -2.88 -11.82
CA LEU A 191 -7.14 -4.34 -11.71
C LEU A 191 -6.46 -4.79 -10.41
N VAL A 192 -5.60 -3.98 -9.79
CA VAL A 192 -4.84 -4.38 -8.60
C VAL A 192 -5.58 -4.05 -7.30
N THR A 193 -6.41 -3.02 -7.31
CA THR A 193 -7.29 -2.65 -6.19
C THR A 193 -8.27 -3.78 -5.87
N ASN A 194 -8.47 -4.07 -4.58
CA ASN A 194 -9.43 -5.09 -4.15
C ASN A 194 -10.81 -4.50 -3.90
N ILE A 195 -10.89 -3.32 -3.26
CA ILE A 195 -12.15 -2.67 -2.90
C ILE A 195 -12.23 -1.30 -3.57
N TRP A 196 -13.34 -1.07 -4.26
CA TRP A 196 -13.69 0.22 -4.83
C TRP A 196 -14.42 1.06 -3.79
N THR A 197 -13.73 2.09 -3.29
CA THR A 197 -14.28 3.15 -2.44
C THR A 197 -14.46 4.44 -3.25
N LYS A 198 -15.18 5.43 -2.70
CA LYS A 198 -15.28 6.77 -3.30
C LYS A 198 -13.91 7.39 -3.60
N TYR A 199 -12.91 7.14 -2.75
CA TYR A 199 -11.55 7.66 -2.93
C TYR A 199 -10.79 6.97 -4.06
N THR A 200 -10.98 5.66 -4.26
CA THR A 200 -10.35 4.96 -5.39
C THR A 200 -11.00 5.33 -6.73
N VAL A 201 -12.31 5.63 -6.72
CA VAL A 201 -12.99 6.18 -7.91
C VAL A 201 -12.47 7.59 -8.21
N LEU A 202 -12.32 8.44 -7.20
CA LEU A 202 -11.74 9.77 -7.41
C LEU A 202 -10.26 9.68 -7.88
N ALA A 203 -9.50 8.72 -7.36
CA ALA A 203 -8.08 8.61 -7.66
C ALA A 203 -7.77 7.94 -9.02
N ILE A 204 -8.50 6.89 -9.42
CA ILE A 204 -8.14 6.11 -10.62
C ILE A 204 -8.74 6.75 -11.88
N PRO A 205 -10.06 6.72 -12.13
CA PRO A 205 -10.63 7.42 -13.28
C PRO A 205 -10.54 8.94 -13.14
N GLY A 206 -10.58 9.51 -11.93
CA GLY A 206 -10.42 10.96 -11.76
C GLY A 206 -9.03 11.45 -12.18
N SER A 207 -7.95 10.69 -11.99
CA SER A 207 -6.63 11.01 -12.55
C SER A 207 -6.63 11.06 -14.08
N PHE A 208 -7.39 10.20 -14.75
CA PHE A 208 -7.55 10.25 -16.20
C PHE A 208 -8.32 11.49 -16.64
N LEU A 209 -9.40 11.83 -15.93
CA LEU A 209 -10.19 13.04 -16.21
C LEU A 209 -9.37 14.32 -15.99
N ILE A 210 -8.53 14.35 -14.95
CA ILE A 210 -7.58 15.45 -14.71
C ILE A 210 -6.66 15.61 -15.91
N TRP A 211 -6.10 14.52 -16.44
CA TRP A 211 -5.29 14.57 -17.67
C TRP A 211 -6.08 15.11 -18.86
N MET A 212 -7.28 14.59 -19.11
CA MET A 212 -8.12 15.03 -20.23
C MET A 212 -8.51 16.52 -20.18
N GLY A 213 -8.71 17.07 -18.98
CA GLY A 213 -8.92 18.51 -18.80
C GLY A 213 -7.62 19.33 -18.82
N PHE A 214 -6.51 18.74 -18.35
CA PHE A 214 -5.22 19.39 -18.27
C PHE A 214 -4.58 19.61 -19.64
N ILE A 215 -4.56 18.62 -20.55
CA ILE A 215 -3.93 18.79 -21.88
C ILE A 215 -4.46 20.05 -22.60
N PRO A 216 -5.78 20.26 -22.80
CA PRO A 216 -6.25 21.40 -23.56
C PRO A 216 -5.96 22.73 -22.86
N ALA A 217 -6.08 22.78 -21.53
CA ALA A 217 -5.73 23.97 -20.75
C ALA A 217 -4.23 24.29 -20.84
N TYR A 218 -3.38 23.26 -20.72
CA TYR A 218 -1.93 23.39 -20.77
C TYR A 218 -1.44 23.75 -22.16
N ALA A 219 -1.91 23.08 -23.22
CA ALA A 219 -1.53 23.36 -24.59
C ALA A 219 -1.99 24.75 -25.08
N TYR A 220 -3.07 25.30 -24.51
CA TYR A 220 -3.49 26.68 -24.78
C TYR A 220 -2.71 27.70 -23.94
N ALA A 221 -2.55 27.47 -22.64
CA ALA A 221 -1.95 28.44 -21.74
C ALA A 221 -0.42 28.48 -21.83
N ALA A 222 0.25 27.32 -21.85
CA ALA A 222 1.70 27.21 -21.76
C ALA A 222 2.43 28.00 -22.85
N PRO A 223 2.13 27.84 -24.15
CA PRO A 223 2.83 28.59 -25.21
C PRO A 223 2.67 30.10 -25.10
N ASN A 224 1.58 30.56 -24.47
CA ASN A 224 1.27 31.97 -24.26
C ASN A 224 1.89 32.57 -22.99
N ILE A 225 2.54 31.76 -22.15
CA ILE A 225 3.21 32.22 -20.93
C ILE A 225 4.66 32.65 -21.26
N GLY A 226 4.96 33.92 -20.98
CA GLY A 226 6.31 34.48 -21.11
C GLY A 226 6.84 34.47 -22.54
N ALA A 227 8.11 34.07 -22.72
CA ALA A 227 8.79 34.01 -24.01
C ALA A 227 8.56 32.68 -24.79
N GLY A 228 7.49 31.92 -24.47
CA GLY A 228 7.17 30.64 -25.10
C GLY A 228 7.55 29.44 -24.24
N PHE A 229 6.73 29.15 -23.22
CA PHE A 229 6.87 27.95 -22.39
C PHE A 229 6.18 26.76 -23.07
N SER A 230 6.86 25.63 -23.29
CA SER A 230 6.27 24.44 -23.95
C SER A 230 5.70 24.73 -25.35
N THR A 231 6.49 25.36 -26.22
CA THR A 231 6.07 25.71 -27.60
C THR A 231 5.76 24.49 -28.46
N GLU A 232 6.22 23.31 -28.07
CA GLU A 232 5.97 22.02 -28.69
C GLU A 232 4.47 21.67 -28.77
N TYR A 233 3.66 22.19 -27.86
CA TYR A 233 2.21 21.96 -27.83
C TYR A 233 1.39 23.06 -28.51
N GLN A 234 2.03 24.06 -29.10
CA GLN A 234 1.32 25.10 -29.82
C GLN A 234 0.51 24.49 -30.98
N GLY A 235 -0.82 24.68 -30.95
CA GLY A 235 -1.71 24.17 -31.99
C GLY A 235 -1.95 22.66 -31.98
N ILE A 236 -1.53 21.92 -30.93
CA ILE A 236 -1.69 20.46 -30.90
C ILE A 236 -3.16 20.01 -30.76
N ILE A 237 -3.97 20.73 -29.97
CA ILE A 237 -5.34 20.31 -29.62
C ILE A 237 -6.28 20.23 -30.84
N PRO A 238 -6.30 21.23 -31.76
CA PRO A 238 -7.07 21.14 -33.00
C PRO A 238 -6.71 19.95 -33.89
N HIS A 239 -5.47 19.42 -33.81
CA HIS A 239 -5.06 18.25 -34.57
C HIS A 239 -5.27 16.94 -33.79
N LEU A 240 -5.18 16.95 -32.46
CA LEU A 240 -5.26 15.75 -31.61
C LEU A 240 -6.69 15.31 -31.30
N PHE A 241 -7.57 16.22 -30.88
CA PHE A 241 -8.90 15.86 -30.37
C PHE A 241 -9.90 15.45 -31.48
N PRO A 242 -9.90 16.07 -32.67
CA PRO A 242 -10.73 15.61 -33.78
C PRO A 242 -10.30 14.26 -34.36
N LEU A 243 -9.07 13.83 -34.09
CA LEU A 243 -8.49 12.62 -34.65
C LEU A 243 -9.14 11.36 -34.03
N PRO A 244 -9.90 10.55 -34.80
CA PRO A 244 -10.57 9.37 -34.24
C PRO A 244 -9.59 8.31 -33.75
N THR A 245 -8.41 8.23 -34.37
CA THR A 245 -7.37 7.27 -33.99
C THR A 245 -6.83 7.55 -32.59
N PHE A 246 -6.80 8.81 -32.13
CA PHE A 246 -6.42 9.17 -30.76
C PHE A 246 -7.36 8.52 -29.73
N TRP A 247 -8.68 8.67 -29.91
CA TRP A 247 -9.67 8.10 -29.00
C TRP A 247 -9.69 6.57 -29.02
N LEU A 248 -9.61 5.99 -30.22
CA LEU A 248 -9.51 4.53 -30.37
C LEU A 248 -8.26 3.98 -29.71
N MET A 249 -7.12 4.66 -29.87
CA MET A 249 -5.87 4.28 -29.23
C MET A 249 -5.96 4.36 -27.71
N ALA A 250 -6.60 5.41 -27.17
CA ALA A 250 -6.81 5.58 -25.73
C ALA A 250 -7.70 4.48 -25.09
N ILE A 251 -8.44 3.70 -25.89
CA ILE A 251 -9.31 2.61 -25.41
C ILE A 251 -8.71 1.24 -25.75
N VAL A 252 -8.38 1.00 -27.03
CA VAL A 252 -7.97 -0.29 -27.56
C VAL A 252 -6.58 -0.67 -27.06
N LEU A 253 -5.64 0.27 -27.05
CA LEU A 253 -4.26 -0.02 -26.66
C LEU A 253 -4.17 -0.42 -25.17
N PRO A 254 -4.81 0.30 -24.22
CA PRO A 254 -4.93 -0.18 -22.85
C PRO A 254 -5.60 -1.53 -22.72
N ALA A 255 -6.67 -1.78 -23.48
CA ALA A 255 -7.36 -3.07 -23.43
C ALA A 255 -6.44 -4.23 -23.84
N ILE A 256 -5.66 -4.08 -24.91
CA ILE A 256 -4.70 -5.09 -25.36
C ILE A 256 -3.60 -5.33 -24.32
N CYS A 257 -3.00 -4.26 -23.78
CA CYS A 257 -2.00 -4.37 -22.72
C CYS A 257 -2.56 -5.12 -21.50
N LEU A 258 -3.74 -4.71 -21.03
CA LEU A 258 -4.36 -5.22 -19.81
C LEU A 258 -5.01 -6.59 -19.97
N LEU A 259 -5.26 -7.06 -21.19
CA LEU A 259 -5.89 -8.36 -21.44
C LEU A 259 -5.15 -9.49 -20.74
N ARG A 260 -3.82 -9.52 -20.88
CA ARG A 260 -2.95 -10.51 -20.23
C ARG A 260 -3.06 -10.42 -18.71
N ASP A 261 -3.09 -9.22 -18.16
CA ASP A 261 -3.18 -8.99 -16.71
C ASP A 261 -4.55 -9.38 -16.13
N PHE A 262 -5.62 -9.11 -16.87
CA PHE A 262 -6.96 -9.55 -16.53
C PHE A 262 -7.07 -11.08 -16.54
N ALA A 263 -6.60 -11.72 -17.62
CA ALA A 263 -6.56 -13.17 -17.75
C ALA A 263 -5.74 -13.82 -16.63
N TRP A 264 -4.56 -13.27 -16.32
CA TRP A 264 -3.72 -13.76 -15.22
C TRP A 264 -4.39 -13.60 -13.85
N LYS A 265 -5.03 -12.45 -13.58
CA LYS A 265 -5.75 -12.22 -12.33
C LYS A 265 -6.91 -13.23 -12.18
N TYR A 266 -7.64 -13.49 -13.25
CA TYR A 266 -8.71 -14.48 -13.29
C TYR A 266 -8.15 -15.90 -13.04
N ALA A 267 -7.15 -16.32 -13.81
CA ALA A 267 -6.55 -17.65 -13.70
C ALA A 267 -5.95 -17.91 -12.31
N LYS A 268 -5.26 -16.92 -11.73
CA LYS A 268 -4.71 -17.02 -10.37
C LYS A 268 -5.81 -17.17 -9.32
N ARG A 269 -6.94 -16.50 -9.50
CA ARG A 269 -8.05 -16.56 -8.54
C ARG A 269 -8.85 -17.87 -8.66
N MET A 270 -9.03 -18.37 -9.87
CA MET A 270 -9.81 -19.58 -10.16
C MET A 270 -9.03 -20.87 -9.94
N TYR A 271 -7.80 -20.97 -10.46
CA TYR A 271 -7.04 -22.23 -10.50
C TYR A 271 -5.94 -22.33 -9.44
N TYR A 272 -5.38 -21.19 -8.99
CA TYR A 272 -4.28 -21.16 -8.03
C TYR A 272 -4.57 -20.25 -6.81
N PRO A 273 -5.70 -20.49 -6.08
CA PRO A 273 -6.07 -19.66 -4.95
C PRO A 273 -5.05 -19.77 -3.81
N GLN A 274 -4.84 -18.66 -3.11
CA GLN A 274 -3.99 -18.59 -1.91
C GLN A 274 -4.89 -18.54 -0.68
N SER A 275 -4.36 -18.81 0.51
CA SER A 275 -5.17 -18.86 1.75
C SER A 275 -6.03 -17.60 1.97
N TYR A 276 -5.53 -16.41 1.60
CA TYR A 276 -6.29 -15.17 1.71
C TYR A 276 -7.40 -15.03 0.65
N HIS A 277 -7.29 -15.67 -0.52
CA HIS A 277 -8.35 -15.69 -1.54
C HIS A 277 -9.58 -16.46 -1.03
N HIS A 278 -9.37 -17.61 -0.38
CA HIS A 278 -10.47 -18.35 0.25
C HIS A 278 -11.18 -17.53 1.33
N VAL A 279 -10.42 -16.77 2.15
CA VAL A 279 -11.02 -15.90 3.17
C VAL A 279 -11.78 -14.73 2.53
N GLN A 280 -11.33 -14.20 1.39
CA GLN A 280 -12.09 -13.21 0.62
C GLN A 280 -13.40 -13.77 0.09
N GLU A 281 -13.44 -15.04 -0.33
CA GLU A 281 -14.66 -15.71 -0.78
C GLU A 281 -15.63 -15.95 0.39
N ILE A 282 -15.12 -16.40 1.54
CA ILE A 282 -15.90 -16.51 2.78
C ILE A 282 -16.50 -15.14 3.15
N GLN A 283 -15.72 -14.06 3.02
CA GLN A 283 -16.21 -12.70 3.25
C GLN A 283 -17.32 -12.31 2.28
N LYS A 284 -17.18 -12.65 1.00
CA LYS A 284 -18.12 -12.24 -0.05
C LYS A 284 -19.45 -13.01 0.03
N TYR A 285 -19.39 -14.31 0.28
CA TYR A 285 -20.57 -15.19 0.34
C TYR A 285 -21.10 -15.40 1.75
N ASN A 286 -20.46 -14.84 2.77
CA ASN A 286 -20.81 -14.97 4.18
C ASN A 286 -21.01 -16.44 4.61
N VAL A 287 -20.12 -17.33 4.14
CA VAL A 287 -20.19 -18.77 4.41
C VAL A 287 -20.00 -19.01 5.91
N GLN A 288 -20.83 -19.88 6.49
CA GLN A 288 -20.68 -20.28 7.88
C GLN A 288 -19.39 -21.09 8.06
N ASP A 289 -18.56 -20.57 8.95
CA ASP A 289 -17.24 -21.11 9.24
C ASP A 289 -17.35 -22.30 10.20
N TYR A 290 -17.18 -23.52 9.67
CA TYR A 290 -17.14 -24.73 10.49
C TYR A 290 -15.76 -24.85 11.15
N ARG A 291 -15.68 -24.55 12.44
CA ARG A 291 -14.45 -24.75 13.21
C ARG A 291 -14.34 -26.23 13.58
N PRO A 292 -13.39 -27.01 13.04
CA PRO A 292 -13.24 -28.40 13.42
C PRO A 292 -12.99 -28.49 14.92
N ARG A 293 -13.71 -29.39 15.60
CA ARG A 293 -13.71 -29.55 17.05
C ARG A 293 -12.31 -30.01 17.51
N MET A 294 -11.47 -29.06 17.93
CA MET A 294 -10.05 -29.28 18.32
C MET A 294 -9.87 -30.14 19.58
N GLU A 295 -10.95 -30.65 20.17
CA GLU A 295 -10.96 -31.42 21.41
C GLU A 295 -10.10 -32.68 21.33
N GLN A 296 -10.09 -33.36 20.17
CA GLN A 296 -9.29 -34.58 19.99
C GLN A 296 -7.78 -34.28 19.97
N PHE A 297 -7.36 -33.19 19.33
CA PHE A 297 -5.96 -32.74 19.31
C PHE A 297 -5.49 -32.27 20.70
N GLN A 298 -6.34 -31.54 21.42
CA GLN A 298 -6.06 -31.17 22.81
C GLN A 298 -5.93 -32.40 23.73
N LYS A 299 -6.78 -33.42 23.55
CA LYS A 299 -6.68 -34.69 24.28
C LYS A 299 -5.37 -35.43 23.97
N ALA A 300 -4.87 -35.38 22.73
CA ALA A 300 -3.60 -35.97 22.34
C ALA A 300 -2.38 -35.24 22.94
N ILE A 301 -2.35 -33.90 22.89
CA ILE A 301 -1.27 -33.09 23.51
C ILE A 301 -1.21 -33.29 25.03
N ARG A 302 -2.37 -33.45 25.68
CA ARG A 302 -2.45 -33.71 27.14
C ARG A 302 -1.77 -35.02 27.56
N LYS A 303 -1.51 -35.97 26.65
CA LYS A 303 -0.75 -37.20 26.93
C LYS A 303 0.78 -36.99 26.93
N VAL A 304 1.29 -35.84 26.48
CA VAL A 304 2.73 -35.56 26.44
C VAL A 304 3.21 -35.09 27.82
N ARG A 305 4.29 -35.71 28.30
CA ARG A 305 4.87 -35.71 29.67
C ARG A 305 5.09 -34.33 30.32
N GLN A 306 5.13 -33.23 29.55
CA GLN A 306 5.30 -31.86 30.06
C GLN A 306 3.99 -31.22 30.58
N VAL A 307 2.81 -31.66 30.13
CA VAL A 307 1.52 -31.07 30.56
C VAL A 307 1.13 -31.48 31.99
N GLN A 308 1.71 -32.56 32.53
CA GLN A 308 1.44 -33.01 33.91
C GLN A 308 2.08 -32.12 34.99
N ARG A 309 3.12 -31.32 34.68
CA ARG A 309 3.76 -30.40 35.65
C ARG A 309 2.86 -29.21 36.01
N MET A 310 2.11 -28.67 35.05
CA MET A 310 1.14 -27.58 35.29
C MET A 310 0.02 -27.98 36.25
N ARG A 311 -0.37 -29.27 36.27
CA ARG A 311 -1.47 -29.76 37.11
C ARG A 311 -1.08 -29.94 38.59
N LYS A 312 0.22 -29.97 38.91
CA LYS A 312 0.75 -30.03 40.29
C LYS A 312 1.21 -28.67 40.81
N GLN A 313 1.08 -27.61 40.03
CA GLN A 313 1.48 -26.26 40.45
C GLN A 313 0.40 -25.70 41.38
N ARG A 314 0.76 -25.41 42.64
CA ARG A 314 -0.15 -24.79 43.62
C ARG A 314 -0.32 -23.27 43.43
N GLY A 315 0.38 -22.68 42.45
CA GLY A 315 0.29 -21.25 42.14
C GLY A 315 0.86 -20.33 43.23
N TYR A 316 1.77 -20.82 44.09
CA TYR A 316 2.42 -19.99 45.10
C TYR A 316 3.21 -18.85 44.44
N ALA A 317 2.83 -17.61 44.75
CA ALA A 317 3.51 -16.39 44.34
C ALA A 317 3.49 -15.40 45.51
N PHE A 318 4.67 -14.89 45.87
CA PHE A 318 4.84 -13.93 46.95
C PHE A 318 5.78 -12.83 46.43
N SER A 319 5.27 -11.61 46.28
CA SER A 319 6.00 -10.49 45.65
C SER A 319 6.85 -9.69 46.64
N GLN A 320 6.97 -10.16 47.88
CA GLN A 320 7.76 -9.49 48.89
C GLN A 320 9.25 -9.70 48.61
N ALA A 321 10.01 -8.61 48.68
CA ALA A 321 11.47 -8.63 48.65
C ALA A 321 12.03 -8.55 50.07
N ASP A 322 13.22 -9.12 50.28
CA ASP A 322 13.93 -9.10 51.57
C ASP A 322 14.27 -7.67 52.03
N GLU A 323 14.48 -6.75 51.09
CA GLU A 323 14.74 -5.33 51.34
C GLU A 323 13.49 -4.52 51.76
N GLY A 324 12.30 -5.13 51.75
CA GLY A 324 11.04 -4.45 52.08
C GLY A 324 10.89 -4.00 53.54
N GLY A 325 11.83 -4.38 54.42
CA GLY A 325 11.94 -3.83 55.78
C GLY A 325 10.71 -4.03 56.67
N GLN A 326 9.95 -5.11 56.48
CA GLN A 326 8.65 -5.33 57.13
C GLN A 326 8.69 -5.20 58.65
N MET A 327 9.67 -5.84 59.30
CA MET A 327 9.79 -5.81 60.75
C MET A 327 10.09 -4.40 61.29
N ARG A 328 10.75 -3.57 60.47
CA ARG A 328 10.96 -2.15 60.80
C ARG A 328 9.67 -1.36 60.70
N VAL A 329 8.88 -1.59 59.65
CA VAL A 329 7.60 -0.89 59.43
C VAL A 329 6.61 -1.22 60.55
N VAL A 330 6.44 -2.50 60.92
CA VAL A 330 5.51 -2.91 61.98
C VAL A 330 5.82 -2.22 63.31
N ASN A 331 7.10 -2.04 63.62
CA ASN A 331 7.55 -1.43 64.88
C ASN A 331 7.60 0.11 64.85
N ALA A 332 7.27 0.77 63.73
CA ALA A 332 7.48 2.21 63.55
C ALA A 332 6.19 3.06 63.53
N TYR A 333 5.02 2.44 63.36
CA TYR A 333 3.76 3.17 63.20
C TYR A 333 2.81 2.90 64.38
N ASP A 334 2.21 3.97 64.91
CA ASP A 334 1.11 3.92 65.89
C ASP A 334 -0.10 4.67 65.29
N THR A 335 -1.12 3.92 64.89
CA THR A 335 -2.31 4.47 64.23
C THR A 335 -3.30 5.15 65.17
N THR A 336 -3.08 5.09 66.50
CA THR A 336 -3.94 5.73 67.48
C THR A 336 -3.60 7.22 67.67
N ARG A 337 -2.41 7.66 67.24
CA ARG A 337 -1.96 9.04 67.35
C ARG A 337 -2.40 9.90 66.17
N GLY A 338 -2.91 11.09 66.47
CA GLY A 338 -3.21 12.11 65.46
C GLY A 338 -1.95 12.68 64.80
N ARG A 339 -2.12 13.36 63.67
CA ARG A 339 -1.01 14.06 63.01
C ARG A 339 -0.54 15.23 63.88
N GLY A 340 0.77 15.48 63.88
CA GLY A 340 1.37 16.58 64.62
C GLY A 340 1.01 17.95 64.04
N GLN A 341 1.50 19.01 64.70
CA GLN A 341 1.18 20.41 64.36
C GLN A 341 1.53 20.81 62.91
N TYR A 342 2.50 20.15 62.28
CA TYR A 342 2.92 20.37 60.89
C TYR A 342 2.43 19.30 59.90
N GLY A 343 1.46 18.46 60.31
CA GLY A 343 0.89 17.40 59.47
C GLY A 343 1.71 16.11 59.39
N GLU A 344 2.81 16.02 60.14
CA GLU A 344 3.65 14.82 60.22
C GLU A 344 2.96 13.69 60.99
N MET A 345 3.16 12.45 60.55
CA MET A 345 2.79 11.26 61.33
C MET A 345 3.84 11.02 62.41
N ALA A 346 3.42 10.94 63.68
CA ALA A 346 4.32 10.65 64.78
C ALA A 346 4.83 9.21 64.68
N SER A 347 6.15 9.03 64.61
CA SER A 347 6.79 7.70 64.73
C SER A 347 6.54 7.16 66.14
N SER A 348 6.24 5.86 66.25
CA SER A 348 5.99 5.20 67.54
C SER A 348 7.27 5.00 68.38
N ARG A 349 8.46 5.26 67.81
CA ARG A 349 9.73 5.16 68.53
C ARG A 349 10.06 6.44 69.29
N PRO A 350 10.48 6.38 70.57
CA PRO A 350 11.10 7.52 71.23
C PRO A 350 12.40 7.85 70.50
N MET A 351 12.61 9.13 70.16
CA MET A 351 13.91 9.62 69.72
C MET A 351 14.85 9.56 70.92
N ILE A 352 15.75 8.57 70.93
CA ILE A 352 16.91 8.52 71.80
C ILE A 352 18.09 9.06 71.02
#